data_AF-A0A922WMW9-F1
#
_entry.id   AF-A0A922WMW9-F1
#
_cell.length_a   1.000
_cell.length_b   1.000
_cell.length_c   1.000
_cell.angle_alpha   90.00
_cell.angle_beta   90.00
_cell.angle_gamma   90.00
#
_symmetry.space_group_name_H-M   'P 1'
#
loop_
_entity.id
_entity.type
_entity.pdbx_description
1 polymer ?
#
loop_
_entity_poly.entity_id
_entity_poly.type
_entity_poly.pdbx_seq_one_letter_code
_entity_poly.pdbx_strand_id
1 'polypeptide(L)'
;MPSIESSFRRRDQRIRRWLGVTLASGVLAASGMPGMCSSVAMAESPIPISSVAPISDLNAEAEALIAGLGKSLESEETYKKDAKVWKQGSSLLAVVSQAIVEHGEASPLKAAAPSLRTGAMQIARSKTLAEAQAGHKVITAAVAGELAADAKPEFEWAKLTKMHPSMEEMNTRAAAVRRSLKRLRKPEDEARDATALALLAVATYADTHEVKNEADKPFWQDLAGNFQKEMTATATAMRSKDAEKAKAVFAEGMKRCEACHEKFHNE
;
A
#
# COMPACT_ATOMS: atom_id res chain seq x y z
N MET A 1 -31.71 -48.84 -22.22
CA MET A 1 -32.38 -47.68 -22.84
C MET A 1 -31.30 -46.80 -23.44
N PRO A 2 -31.48 -46.32 -24.69
CA PRO A 2 -30.38 -46.00 -25.60
C PRO A 2 -29.78 -44.60 -25.40
N SER A 3 -28.51 -44.47 -25.81
CA SER A 3 -27.79 -43.22 -25.98
C SER A 3 -28.30 -42.45 -27.21
N ILE A 4 -28.25 -41.12 -27.13
CA ILE A 4 -28.45 -40.23 -28.28
C ILE A 4 -27.33 -39.19 -28.24
N GLU A 5 -26.38 -39.37 -29.16
CA GLU A 5 -25.56 -38.30 -29.70
C GLU A 5 -26.45 -37.28 -30.42
N SER A 6 -26.15 -35.98 -30.31
CA SER A 6 -26.54 -35.05 -31.37
C SER A 6 -25.49 -33.97 -31.59
N SER A 7 -24.99 -34.00 -32.81
CA SER A 7 -24.17 -33.03 -33.52
C SER A 7 -24.92 -31.72 -33.80
N PHE A 8 -24.23 -30.58 -33.73
CA PHE A 8 -24.56 -29.36 -34.50
C PHE A 8 -23.31 -28.44 -34.53
N ARG A 9 -22.48 -28.40 -35.59
CA ARG A 9 -22.63 -27.80 -36.94
C ARG A 9 -22.69 -26.25 -36.93
N ARG A 10 -21.76 -25.65 -37.71
CA ARG A 10 -21.62 -24.26 -38.26
C ARG A 10 -20.43 -23.50 -37.63
N ARG A 11 -19.61 -22.73 -38.36
CA ARG A 11 -19.58 -22.34 -39.78
C ARG A 11 -18.17 -21.84 -40.10
N ASP A 12 -17.67 -22.32 -41.21
CA ASP A 12 -16.54 -21.80 -41.97
C ASP A 12 -16.99 -20.56 -42.77
N GLN A 13 -16.22 -19.45 -42.78
CA GLN A 13 -16.15 -18.52 -43.93
C GLN A 13 -15.07 -17.42 -43.77
N ARG A 14 -13.95 -17.69 -44.45
CA ARG A 14 -13.34 -16.89 -45.54
C ARG A 14 -12.83 -15.45 -45.30
N ILE A 15 -11.50 -15.37 -45.46
CA ILE A 15 -10.75 -14.60 -46.49
C ILE A 15 -10.99 -13.08 -46.54
N ARG A 16 -9.89 -12.33 -46.31
CA ARG A 16 -9.41 -11.32 -47.28
C ARG A 16 -7.92 -11.02 -47.08
N ARG A 17 -7.12 -11.62 -47.98
CA ARG A 17 -5.79 -11.16 -48.37
C ARG A 17 -5.93 -9.83 -49.11
N TRP A 18 -5.06 -8.87 -48.80
CA TRP A 18 -4.70 -7.77 -49.70
C TRP A 18 -3.18 -7.73 -49.79
N LEU A 19 -2.69 -7.86 -51.03
CA LEU A 19 -1.31 -7.72 -51.47
C LEU A 19 -1.35 -6.71 -52.63
N GLY A 20 -0.44 -5.73 -52.62
CA GLY A 20 -0.21 -4.79 -53.72
C GLY A 20 0.49 -3.52 -53.21
N VAL A 21 1.84 -3.41 -53.32
CA VAL A 21 2.58 -2.72 -54.42
C VAL A 21 2.49 -1.18 -54.20
N THR A 22 3.55 -0.37 -54.02
CA THR A 22 4.81 -0.19 -54.77
C THR A 22 5.74 0.79 -54.04
N LEU A 23 7.01 0.79 -54.47
CA LEU A 23 8.16 1.67 -54.17
C LEU A 23 7.89 3.19 -54.06
N ALA A 24 8.63 3.85 -53.15
CA ALA A 24 9.26 5.15 -53.39
C ALA A 24 10.46 5.35 -52.44
N SER A 25 11.65 5.43 -53.02
CA SER A 25 12.89 5.84 -52.37
C SER A 25 12.83 7.34 -52.04
N GLY A 26 13.09 7.71 -50.79
CA GLY A 26 13.26 9.09 -50.36
C GLY A 26 14.25 9.14 -49.20
N VAL A 27 15.50 9.47 -49.50
CA VAL A 27 16.52 9.80 -48.50
C VAL A 27 16.22 11.20 -47.98
N LEU A 28 15.70 11.28 -46.76
CA LEU A 28 15.61 12.52 -45.98
C LEU A 28 16.49 12.36 -44.74
N ALA A 29 17.54 13.17 -44.69
CA ALA A 29 18.47 13.25 -43.58
C ALA A 29 17.72 13.66 -42.31
N ALA A 30 17.54 12.69 -41.41
CA ALA A 30 17.03 12.93 -40.06
C ALA A 30 18.18 13.45 -39.21
N SER A 31 18.18 14.77 -38.99
CA SER A 31 18.97 15.44 -37.97
C SER A 31 18.64 14.81 -36.61
N GLY A 32 19.56 14.01 -36.08
CA GLY A 32 19.43 13.40 -34.77
C GLY A 32 19.41 14.45 -33.67
N MET A 33 18.22 14.86 -33.24
CA MET A 33 18.05 15.38 -31.89
C MET A 33 18.11 14.18 -30.95
N PRO A 34 19.06 14.12 -29.99
CA PRO A 34 18.98 13.16 -28.92
C PRO A 34 17.71 13.47 -28.14
N GLY A 35 16.67 12.68 -28.39
CA GLY A 35 15.48 12.67 -27.55
C GLY A 35 15.95 12.36 -26.14
N MET A 36 15.84 13.36 -25.25
CA MET A 36 15.82 13.12 -23.82
C MET A 36 14.65 12.15 -23.58
N CYS A 37 14.96 10.85 -23.54
CA CYS A 37 14.12 9.89 -22.86
C CYS A 37 14.06 10.35 -21.41
N SER A 38 13.03 11.14 -21.08
CA SER A 38 12.56 11.23 -19.70
C SER A 38 12.25 9.80 -19.28
N SER A 39 13.20 9.17 -18.59
CA SER A 39 12.93 7.99 -17.81
C SER A 39 11.83 8.39 -16.85
N VAL A 40 10.60 7.97 -17.13
CA VAL A 40 9.53 7.97 -16.15
C VAL A 40 10.08 7.10 -15.04
N ALA A 41 10.54 7.72 -13.95
CA ALA A 41 11.03 7.00 -12.78
C ALA A 41 9.91 6.04 -12.38
N MET A 42 10.19 4.74 -12.52
CA MET A 42 9.29 3.68 -12.12
C MET A 42 8.95 3.93 -10.64
N ALA A 43 7.66 3.92 -10.29
CA ALA A 43 7.20 4.23 -8.94
C ALA A 43 7.47 3.05 -7.99
N GLU A 44 8.75 2.71 -7.83
CA GLU A 44 9.26 1.79 -6.82
C GLU A 44 9.28 2.50 -5.46
N SER A 45 9.14 1.74 -4.37
CA SER A 45 9.26 2.28 -3.02
C SER A 45 10.58 3.03 -2.84
N PRO A 46 10.56 4.21 -2.21
CA PRO A 46 11.79 4.94 -1.90
C PRO A 46 12.70 4.19 -0.90
N ILE A 47 12.17 3.19 -0.20
CA ILE A 47 12.90 2.35 0.75
C ILE A 47 12.61 0.88 0.40
N PRO A 48 13.62 0.01 0.19
CA PRO A 48 13.39 -1.38 -0.19
C PRO A 48 12.49 -2.11 0.81
N ILE A 49 11.32 -2.58 0.37
CA ILE A 49 10.27 -3.09 1.26
C ILE A 49 10.71 -4.33 2.05
N SER A 50 11.54 -5.19 1.47
CA SER A 50 12.12 -6.35 2.17
C SER A 50 13.01 -5.97 3.36
N SER A 51 13.50 -4.72 3.43
CA SER A 51 14.24 -4.18 4.58
C SER A 51 13.33 -3.54 5.64
N VAL A 52 12.05 -3.30 5.31
CA VAL A 52 11.08 -2.64 6.19
C VAL A 52 10.31 -3.68 7.01
N ALA A 53 9.80 -4.71 6.35
CA ALA A 53 8.95 -5.72 6.94
C ALA A 53 9.08 -7.07 6.23
N PRO A 54 9.10 -8.21 6.93
CA PRO A 54 8.98 -9.51 6.31
C PRO A 54 7.58 -9.71 5.69
N ILE A 55 7.49 -10.51 4.63
CA ILE A 55 6.23 -10.74 3.91
C ILE A 55 5.12 -11.33 4.78
N SER A 56 5.48 -12.11 5.81
CA SER A 56 4.53 -12.69 6.77
C SER A 56 3.77 -11.62 7.55
N ASP A 57 4.42 -10.53 7.94
CA ASP A 57 3.77 -9.42 8.64
C ASP A 57 2.79 -8.70 7.73
N LEU A 58 3.20 -8.49 6.47
CA LEU A 58 2.36 -7.83 5.48
C LEU A 58 1.07 -8.62 5.23
N ASN A 59 1.19 -9.96 5.10
CA ASN A 59 0.02 -10.82 4.95
C ASN A 59 -0.90 -10.76 6.18
N ALA A 60 -0.34 -10.91 7.39
CA ALA A 60 -1.11 -10.90 8.62
C ALA A 60 -1.80 -9.54 8.89
N GLU A 61 -1.13 -8.43 8.58
CA GLU A 61 -1.72 -7.10 8.71
C GLU A 61 -2.81 -6.87 7.67
N ALA A 62 -2.60 -7.27 6.42
CA ALA A 62 -3.62 -7.17 5.37
C ALA A 62 -4.89 -7.96 5.75
N GLU A 63 -4.75 -9.21 6.19
CA GLU A 63 -5.87 -10.06 6.62
C GLU A 63 -6.65 -9.43 7.78
N ALA A 64 -5.94 -8.91 8.79
CA ALA A 64 -6.58 -8.27 9.94
C ALA A 64 -7.34 -7.00 9.55
N LEU A 65 -6.78 -6.18 8.66
CA LEU A 65 -7.42 -4.96 8.17
C LEU A 65 -8.65 -5.27 7.31
N ILE A 66 -8.56 -6.26 6.42
CA ILE A 66 -9.69 -6.71 5.60
C ILE A 66 -10.84 -7.17 6.50
N ALA A 67 -10.55 -7.99 7.51
CA ALA A 67 -11.55 -8.47 8.47
C ALA A 67 -12.16 -7.35 9.32
N GLY A 68 -11.39 -6.31 9.65
CA GLY A 68 -11.87 -5.14 10.38
C GLY A 68 -12.78 -4.23 9.56
N LEU A 69 -12.43 -3.99 8.29
CA LEU A 69 -13.16 -3.08 7.41
C LEU A 69 -14.59 -3.54 7.13
N GLY A 70 -14.82 -4.84 6.96
CA GLY A 70 -16.15 -5.36 6.68
C GLY A 70 -17.19 -4.93 7.72
N LYS A 71 -16.83 -5.00 9.00
CA LYS A 71 -17.72 -4.70 10.14
C LYS A 71 -18.14 -3.23 10.20
N SER A 72 -17.23 -2.31 9.91
CA SER A 72 -17.50 -0.87 9.97
C SER A 72 -18.28 -0.34 8.77
N LEU A 73 -18.53 -1.17 7.75
CA LEU A 73 -19.23 -0.80 6.51
C LEU A 73 -20.57 -1.54 6.33
N GLU A 74 -21.05 -2.23 7.37
CA GLU A 74 -22.29 -3.02 7.31
C GLU A 74 -23.55 -2.14 7.27
N SER A 75 -23.54 -1.00 7.98
CA SER A 75 -24.71 -0.14 8.13
C SER A 75 -24.34 1.34 8.17
N GLU A 76 -25.32 2.21 7.94
CA GLU A 76 -25.13 3.67 8.02
C GLU A 76 -24.71 4.13 9.42
N GLU A 77 -25.17 3.43 10.46
CA GLU A 77 -24.81 3.70 11.85
C GLU A 77 -23.33 3.37 12.12
N THR A 78 -22.90 2.15 11.80
CA THR A 78 -21.50 1.71 11.98
C THR A 78 -20.55 2.53 11.12
N TYR A 79 -20.93 2.83 9.88
CA TYR A 79 -20.17 3.70 8.97
C TYR A 79 -19.90 5.09 9.55
N LYS A 80 -20.90 5.72 10.17
CA LYS A 80 -20.74 7.05 10.79
C LYS A 80 -19.95 6.98 12.09
N LYS A 81 -20.29 6.03 12.96
CA LYS A 81 -19.67 5.86 14.28
C LYS A 81 -18.19 5.52 14.17
N ASP A 82 -17.86 4.63 13.24
CA ASP A 82 -16.51 4.09 13.06
C ASP A 82 -15.74 4.80 11.94
N ALA A 83 -16.18 6.02 11.56
CA ALA A 83 -15.57 6.84 10.51
C ALA A 83 -14.04 6.91 10.60
N LYS A 84 -13.53 7.08 11.81
CA LYS A 84 -12.09 7.11 12.06
C LYS A 84 -11.44 5.76 11.79
N VAL A 85 -12.03 4.67 12.30
CA VAL A 85 -11.49 3.32 12.21
C VAL A 85 -11.37 2.86 10.75
N TRP A 86 -12.44 2.99 9.95
CA TRP A 86 -12.36 2.52 8.57
C TRP A 86 -11.48 3.42 7.69
N LYS A 87 -11.40 4.73 7.95
CA LYS A 87 -10.48 5.63 7.23
C LYS A 87 -9.02 5.27 7.48
N GLN A 88 -8.67 5.07 8.75
CA GLN A 88 -7.33 4.69 9.16
C GLN A 88 -6.95 3.31 8.62
N GLY A 89 -7.80 2.30 8.87
CA GLY A 89 -7.54 0.93 8.45
C GLY A 89 -7.45 0.76 6.94
N SER A 90 -8.31 1.44 6.16
CA SER A 90 -8.24 1.39 4.70
C SER A 90 -7.03 2.15 4.15
N SER A 91 -6.62 3.25 4.79
CA SER A 91 -5.38 3.96 4.43
C SER A 91 -4.15 3.07 4.65
N LEU A 92 -4.05 2.39 5.80
CA LEU A 92 -2.98 1.45 6.07
C LEU A 92 -3.04 0.24 5.12
N LEU A 93 -4.22 -0.29 4.83
CA LEU A 93 -4.37 -1.42 3.91
C LEU A 93 -3.87 -1.08 2.51
N ALA A 94 -4.08 0.16 2.03
CA ALA A 94 -3.52 0.61 0.76
C ALA A 94 -1.98 0.55 0.76
N VAL A 95 -1.35 1.00 1.86
CA VAL A 95 0.11 0.97 2.04
C VAL A 95 0.65 -0.47 2.14
N VAL A 96 0.03 -1.30 2.98
CA VAL A 96 0.40 -2.72 3.14
C VAL A 96 0.24 -3.46 1.81
N SER A 97 -0.83 -3.20 1.07
CA SER A 97 -1.05 -3.83 -0.24
C SER A 97 0.02 -3.41 -1.25
N GLN A 98 0.42 -2.14 -1.31
CA GLN A 98 1.55 -1.71 -2.14
C GLN A 98 2.84 -2.42 -1.74
N ALA A 99 3.10 -2.51 -0.44
CA ALA A 99 4.26 -3.23 0.09
C ALA A 99 4.25 -4.71 -0.36
N ILE A 100 3.10 -5.40 -0.32
CA ILE A 100 2.99 -6.78 -0.84
C ILE A 100 3.30 -6.83 -2.33
N VAL A 101 2.81 -5.89 -3.15
CA VAL A 101 3.10 -5.86 -4.60
C VAL A 101 4.59 -5.73 -4.87
N GLU A 102 5.31 -4.92 -4.10
CA GLU A 102 6.73 -4.65 -4.30
C GLU A 102 7.67 -5.62 -3.57
N HIS A 103 7.16 -6.40 -2.61
CA HIS A 103 7.99 -7.32 -1.84
C HIS A 103 8.58 -8.45 -2.73
N GLY A 104 9.88 -8.71 -2.65
CA GLY A 104 10.53 -9.72 -3.50
C GLY A 104 10.10 -11.18 -3.22
N GLU A 105 9.67 -11.47 -1.99
CA GLU A 105 9.19 -12.81 -1.60
C GLU A 105 7.76 -13.11 -2.07
N ALA A 106 7.45 -14.40 -2.22
CA ALA A 106 6.13 -14.88 -2.57
C ALA A 106 5.10 -14.63 -1.45
N SER A 107 3.86 -14.29 -1.84
CA SER A 107 2.74 -14.09 -0.93
C SER A 107 1.46 -14.68 -1.51
N PRO A 108 0.57 -15.27 -0.69
CA PRO A 108 -0.75 -15.70 -1.13
C PRO A 108 -1.62 -14.52 -1.61
N LEU A 109 -1.34 -13.30 -1.13
CA LEU A 109 -2.07 -12.09 -1.51
C LEU A 109 -1.43 -11.36 -2.71
N LYS A 110 -0.29 -11.83 -3.23
CA LYS A 110 0.49 -11.12 -4.26
C LYS A 110 -0.34 -10.73 -5.49
N ALA A 111 -1.15 -11.66 -6.00
CA ALA A 111 -2.03 -11.44 -7.14
C ALA A 111 -3.20 -10.49 -6.82
N ALA A 112 -3.72 -10.55 -5.60
CA ALA A 112 -4.84 -9.72 -5.14
C ALA A 112 -4.39 -8.29 -4.74
N ALA A 113 -3.13 -8.11 -4.35
CA ALA A 113 -2.63 -6.90 -3.72
C ALA A 113 -2.85 -5.60 -4.52
N PRO A 114 -2.70 -5.55 -5.86
CA PRO A 114 -3.04 -4.35 -6.62
C PRO A 114 -4.53 -3.94 -6.49
N SER A 115 -5.43 -4.91 -6.48
CA SER A 115 -6.87 -4.71 -6.33
C SER A 115 -7.25 -4.39 -4.88
N LEU A 116 -6.60 -5.02 -3.90
CA LEU A 116 -6.73 -4.68 -2.48
C LEU A 116 -6.39 -3.20 -2.24
N ARG A 117 -5.25 -2.75 -2.78
CA ARG A 117 -4.83 -1.34 -2.71
C ARG A 117 -5.89 -0.41 -3.29
N THR A 118 -6.40 -0.74 -4.47
CA THR A 118 -7.40 0.09 -5.17
C THR A 118 -8.71 0.19 -4.38
N GLY A 119 -9.23 -0.94 -3.91
CA GLY A 119 -10.44 -0.96 -3.08
C GLY A 119 -10.24 -0.23 -1.74
N ALA A 120 -9.08 -0.39 -1.11
CA ALA A 120 -8.74 0.28 0.14
C ALA A 120 -8.65 1.80 -0.04
N MET A 121 -8.01 2.28 -1.12
CA MET A 121 -8.00 3.70 -1.46
C MET A 121 -9.40 4.26 -1.73
N GLN A 122 -10.26 3.47 -2.38
CA GLN A 122 -11.65 3.86 -2.63
C GLN A 122 -12.43 4.01 -1.31
N ILE A 123 -12.29 3.06 -0.39
CA ILE A 123 -12.87 3.16 0.96
C ILE A 123 -12.33 4.40 1.67
N ALA A 124 -11.01 4.59 1.74
CA ALA A 124 -10.39 5.71 2.46
C ALA A 124 -10.87 7.09 1.96
N ARG A 125 -11.29 7.17 0.70
CA ARG A 125 -11.71 8.41 0.02
C ARG A 125 -13.22 8.55 -0.12
N SER A 126 -14.00 7.56 0.31
CA SER A 126 -15.44 7.57 0.17
C SER A 126 -16.06 8.70 0.98
N LYS A 127 -17.08 9.34 0.40
CA LYS A 127 -17.94 10.32 1.05
C LYS A 127 -19.26 9.69 1.49
N THR A 128 -19.62 8.56 0.91
CA THR A 128 -20.88 7.84 1.20
C THR A 128 -20.63 6.38 1.54
N LEU A 129 -21.56 5.78 2.29
CA LEU A 129 -21.53 4.35 2.58
C LEU A 129 -21.51 3.50 1.29
N ALA A 130 -22.28 3.89 0.28
CA ALA A 130 -22.34 3.16 -0.99
C ALA A 130 -20.99 3.12 -1.71
N GLU A 131 -20.24 4.23 -1.71
CA GLU A 131 -18.88 4.29 -2.26
C GLU A 131 -17.90 3.41 -1.47
N ALA A 132 -18.01 3.41 -0.14
CA ALA A 132 -17.18 2.58 0.73
C ALA A 132 -17.47 1.08 0.51
N GLN A 133 -18.75 0.69 0.45
CA GLN A 133 -19.18 -0.67 0.18
C GLN A 133 -18.75 -1.15 -1.21
N ALA A 134 -18.72 -0.26 -2.21
CA ALA A 134 -18.19 -0.60 -3.52
C ALA A 134 -16.67 -0.92 -3.45
N GLY A 135 -15.89 -0.14 -2.71
CA GLY A 135 -14.48 -0.45 -2.47
C GLY A 135 -14.28 -1.75 -1.68
N HIS A 136 -15.15 -2.03 -0.70
CA HIS A 136 -15.12 -3.29 0.05
C HIS A 136 -15.44 -4.50 -0.84
N LYS A 137 -16.38 -4.38 -1.78
CA LYS A 137 -16.67 -5.43 -2.77
C LYS A 137 -15.46 -5.75 -3.66
N VAL A 138 -14.69 -4.73 -4.05
CA VAL A 138 -13.43 -4.94 -4.80
C VAL A 138 -12.44 -5.75 -3.96
N ILE A 139 -12.27 -5.41 -2.67
CA ILE A 139 -11.41 -6.16 -1.75
C ILE A 139 -11.87 -7.62 -1.64
N THR A 140 -13.15 -7.86 -1.39
CA THR A 140 -13.66 -9.24 -1.21
C THR A 140 -13.52 -10.08 -2.47
N ALA A 141 -13.81 -9.50 -3.65
CA ALA A 141 -13.65 -10.19 -4.93
C ALA A 141 -12.16 -10.47 -5.26
N ALA A 142 -11.25 -9.55 -4.89
CA ALA A 142 -9.81 -9.76 -5.05
C ALA A 142 -9.31 -10.95 -4.23
N VAL A 143 -9.70 -11.02 -2.94
CA VAL A 143 -9.32 -12.13 -2.04
C VAL A 143 -9.93 -13.46 -2.51
N ALA A 144 -11.14 -13.43 -3.07
CA ALA A 144 -11.79 -14.61 -3.63
C ALA A 144 -11.20 -15.07 -4.98
N GLY A 145 -10.28 -14.30 -5.57
CA GLY A 145 -9.70 -14.60 -6.89
C GLY A 145 -10.67 -14.36 -8.05
N GLU A 146 -11.71 -13.56 -7.84
CA GLU A 146 -12.78 -13.30 -8.82
C GLU A 146 -12.48 -12.12 -9.75
N LEU A 147 -11.43 -11.35 -9.45
CA LEU A 147 -10.99 -10.24 -10.29
C LEU A 147 -9.88 -10.68 -11.25
N ALA A 148 -9.96 -10.19 -12.49
CA ALA A 148 -8.83 -10.27 -13.40
C ALA A 148 -7.64 -9.45 -12.85
N ALA A 149 -6.42 -9.86 -13.19
CA ALA A 149 -5.21 -9.10 -12.85
C ALA A 149 -5.04 -7.89 -13.78
N ASP A 150 -5.99 -6.94 -13.73
CA ASP A 150 -6.01 -5.73 -14.56
C ASP A 150 -5.55 -4.47 -13.83
N ALA A 151 -5.54 -4.49 -12.49
CA ALA A 151 -4.99 -3.42 -11.68
C ALA A 151 -3.48 -3.29 -11.88
N LYS A 152 -3.01 -2.08 -12.19
CA LYS A 152 -1.59 -1.78 -12.40
C LYS A 152 -0.77 -2.21 -11.17
N PRO A 153 0.35 -2.91 -11.32
CA PRO A 153 1.15 -3.32 -10.16
C PRO A 153 1.69 -2.12 -9.39
N GLU A 154 2.18 -1.10 -10.09
CA GLU A 154 2.84 0.06 -9.49
C GLU A 154 1.85 1.17 -9.13
N PHE A 155 2.09 1.81 -7.98
CA PHE A 155 1.37 3.00 -7.55
C PHE A 155 2.30 3.91 -6.75
N GLU A 156 2.18 5.22 -6.97
CA GLU A 156 3.01 6.22 -6.31
C GLU A 156 2.77 6.24 -4.79
N TRP A 157 3.82 5.99 -4.00
CA TRP A 157 3.75 5.93 -2.54
C TRP A 157 3.15 7.19 -1.90
N ALA A 158 3.49 8.36 -2.44
CA ALA A 158 2.96 9.65 -1.99
C ALA A 158 1.43 9.79 -2.16
N LYS A 159 0.80 8.92 -2.96
CA LYS A 159 -0.63 8.98 -3.28
C LYS A 159 -1.43 7.83 -2.68
N LEU A 160 -0.82 6.92 -1.92
CA LEU A 160 -1.51 5.76 -1.34
C LEU A 160 -2.53 6.15 -0.28
N THR A 161 -2.18 7.17 0.50
CA THR A 161 -2.93 7.62 1.67
C THR A 161 -2.91 9.14 1.76
N LYS A 162 -3.81 9.72 2.56
CA LYS A 162 -3.73 11.14 2.93
C LYS A 162 -2.95 11.27 4.23
N MET A 163 -2.17 12.34 4.39
CA MET A 163 -1.32 12.54 5.57
C MET A 163 -2.10 12.48 6.88
N HIS A 164 -3.22 13.21 6.98
CA HIS A 164 -3.99 13.28 8.23
C HIS A 164 -4.45 11.91 8.77
N PRO A 165 -5.21 11.08 8.03
CA PRO A 165 -5.60 9.75 8.52
C PRO A 165 -4.40 8.82 8.76
N SER A 166 -3.31 8.95 7.99
CA SER A 166 -2.06 8.22 8.26
C SER A 166 -1.46 8.61 9.61
N MET A 167 -1.36 9.90 9.92
CA MET A 167 -0.80 10.39 11.18
C MET A 167 -1.68 9.99 12.38
N GLU A 168 -3.00 10.01 12.22
CA GLU A 168 -3.89 9.49 13.26
C GLU A 168 -3.69 7.98 13.49
N GLU A 169 -3.51 7.19 12.41
CA GLU A 169 -3.21 5.76 12.52
C GLU A 169 -1.85 5.53 13.20
N MET A 170 -0.82 6.30 12.83
CA MET A 170 0.48 6.25 13.48
C MET A 170 0.37 6.55 14.99
N ASN A 171 -0.45 7.52 15.38
CA ASN A 171 -0.69 7.81 16.80
C ASN A 171 -1.37 6.63 17.53
N THR A 172 -2.39 6.01 16.92
CA THR A 172 -3.05 4.81 17.47
C THR A 172 -2.04 3.67 17.67
N ARG A 173 -1.23 3.37 16.65
CA ARG A 173 -0.25 2.29 16.67
C ARG A 173 0.90 2.56 17.63
N ALA A 174 1.43 3.79 17.67
CA ALA A 174 2.45 4.19 18.64
C ALA A 174 1.93 4.04 20.08
N ALA A 175 0.66 4.38 20.35
CA ALA A 175 0.05 4.14 21.66
C ALA A 175 -0.07 2.64 21.99
N ALA A 176 -0.35 1.78 21.00
CA ALA A 176 -0.38 0.34 21.17
C ALA A 176 1.00 -0.23 21.48
N VAL A 177 2.03 0.14 20.71
CA VAL A 177 3.42 -0.25 20.96
C VAL A 177 3.86 0.18 22.36
N ARG A 178 3.60 1.42 22.79
CA ARG A 178 3.89 1.88 24.17
C ARG A 178 3.25 1.00 25.24
N ARG A 179 2.02 0.51 25.03
CA ARG A 179 1.36 -0.40 25.97
C ARG A 179 2.03 -1.76 25.98
N SER A 180 2.31 -2.33 24.81
CA SER A 180 2.97 -3.64 24.67
C SER A 180 4.39 -3.64 25.24
N LEU A 181 5.14 -2.55 25.11
CA LEU A 181 6.49 -2.43 25.69
C LEU A 181 6.51 -2.40 27.22
N LYS A 182 5.39 -2.12 27.90
CA LYS A 182 5.29 -2.30 29.36
C LYS A 182 5.28 -3.78 29.74
N ARG A 183 4.66 -4.63 28.92
CA ARG A 183 4.58 -6.08 29.10
C ARG A 183 4.19 -6.76 27.79
N LEU A 184 5.18 -7.31 27.08
CA LEU A 184 4.95 -8.11 25.89
C LEU A 184 4.23 -9.40 26.26
N ARG A 185 3.05 -9.63 25.70
CA ARG A 185 2.24 -10.84 25.92
C ARG A 185 2.23 -11.73 24.68
N LYS A 186 2.16 -11.12 23.51
CA LYS A 186 2.10 -11.78 22.21
C LYS A 186 3.06 -11.06 21.26
N PRO A 187 4.38 -11.31 21.40
CA PRO A 187 5.38 -10.46 20.76
C PRO A 187 5.25 -10.37 19.24
N GLU A 188 4.83 -11.44 18.57
CA GLU A 188 4.57 -11.44 17.12
C GLU A 188 3.39 -10.53 16.75
N ASP A 189 2.24 -10.72 17.41
CA ASP A 189 1.04 -9.90 17.18
C ASP A 189 1.30 -8.42 17.51
N GLU A 190 2.01 -8.16 18.61
CA GLU A 190 2.29 -6.81 19.10
C GLU A 190 3.36 -6.10 18.25
N ALA A 191 4.31 -6.83 17.65
CA ALA A 191 5.31 -6.26 16.75
C ALA A 191 4.71 -5.75 15.43
N ARG A 192 3.50 -6.19 15.07
CA ARG A 192 2.79 -5.69 13.88
C ARG A 192 2.46 -4.21 13.98
N ASP A 193 2.18 -3.69 15.17
CA ASP A 193 1.91 -2.26 15.34
C ASP A 193 3.17 -1.42 14.99
N ALA A 194 4.35 -1.88 15.40
CA ALA A 194 5.62 -1.25 15.00
C ALA A 194 5.89 -1.42 13.50
N THR A 195 5.54 -2.57 12.93
CA THR A 195 5.65 -2.80 11.48
C THR A 195 4.75 -1.87 10.67
N ALA A 196 3.50 -1.66 11.12
CA ALA A 196 2.56 -0.72 10.51
C ALA A 196 3.11 0.71 10.55
N LEU A 197 3.72 1.13 11.66
CA LEU A 197 4.41 2.43 11.76
C LEU A 197 5.55 2.54 10.75
N ALA A 198 6.38 1.51 10.61
CA ALA A 198 7.48 1.49 9.66
C ALA A 198 6.98 1.64 8.21
N LEU A 199 5.88 0.98 7.84
CA LEU A 199 5.29 1.09 6.51
C LEU A 199 4.67 2.46 6.22
N LEU A 200 3.94 3.03 7.19
CA LEU A 200 3.39 4.37 7.06
C LEU A 200 4.50 5.41 6.91
N ALA A 201 5.64 5.21 7.57
CA ALA A 201 6.81 6.06 7.42
C ALA A 201 7.39 6.06 5.99
N VAL A 202 7.30 4.96 5.25
CA VAL A 202 7.69 4.91 3.82
C VAL A 202 6.76 5.80 2.99
N ALA A 203 5.45 5.74 3.23
CA ALA A 203 4.49 6.62 2.56
C ALA A 203 4.73 8.09 2.92
N THR A 204 5.00 8.40 4.20
CA THR A 204 5.37 9.74 4.67
C THR A 204 6.66 10.23 4.02
N TYR A 205 7.68 9.38 3.88
CA TYR A 205 8.92 9.73 3.19
C TYR A 205 8.66 10.22 1.75
N ALA A 206 7.78 9.52 1.03
CA ALA A 206 7.41 9.87 -0.34
C ALA A 206 6.52 11.12 -0.42
N ASP A 207 5.59 11.27 0.53
CA ASP A 207 4.61 12.34 0.54
C ASP A 207 5.14 13.63 1.16
N THR A 208 5.70 14.51 0.33
CA THR A 208 6.25 15.80 0.79
C THR A 208 5.28 16.98 0.69
N HIS A 209 3.97 16.77 0.52
CA HIS A 209 3.05 17.89 0.24
C HIS A 209 2.90 18.88 1.42
N GLU A 210 3.14 18.43 2.65
CA GLU A 210 3.13 19.29 3.84
C GLU A 210 4.41 20.16 3.95
N VAL A 211 5.44 19.84 3.18
CA VAL A 211 6.72 20.56 3.18
C VAL A 211 6.65 21.75 2.22
N LYS A 212 6.32 22.92 2.78
CA LYS A 212 6.13 24.18 2.01
C LYS A 212 7.42 24.74 1.43
N ASN A 213 8.56 24.49 2.08
CA ASN A 213 9.87 24.94 1.64
C ASN A 213 10.65 23.75 1.07
N GLU A 214 10.94 23.79 -0.23
CA GLU A 214 11.67 22.72 -0.94
C GLU A 214 13.02 22.37 -0.28
N ALA A 215 13.72 23.35 0.32
CA ALA A 215 14.98 23.12 1.00
C ALA A 215 14.86 22.26 2.27
N ASP A 216 13.65 22.14 2.84
CA ASP A 216 13.39 21.32 4.03
C ASP A 216 13.02 19.85 3.68
N LYS A 217 12.83 19.52 2.39
CA LYS A 217 12.50 18.14 1.97
C LYS A 217 13.54 17.10 2.38
N PRO A 218 14.87 17.36 2.30
CA PRO A 218 15.86 16.40 2.79
C PRO A 218 15.72 16.13 4.29
N PHE A 219 15.37 17.14 5.09
CA PHE A 219 15.16 16.97 6.54
C PHE A 219 13.90 16.16 6.84
N TRP A 220 12.80 16.42 6.12
CA TRP A 220 11.59 15.60 6.18
C TRP A 220 11.88 14.12 5.87
N GLN A 221 12.61 13.87 4.78
CA GLN A 221 12.99 12.53 4.35
C GLN A 221 13.93 11.84 5.34
N ASP A 222 14.87 12.57 5.95
CA ASP A 222 15.73 12.04 7.01
C ASP A 222 14.91 11.62 8.24
N LEU A 223 13.98 12.46 8.70
CA LEU A 223 13.12 12.13 9.84
C LEU A 223 12.24 10.91 9.55
N ALA A 224 11.56 10.87 8.41
CA ALA A 224 10.69 9.75 8.01
C ALA A 224 11.49 8.46 7.81
N GLY A 225 12.65 8.55 7.15
CA GLY A 225 13.53 7.40 6.90
C GLY A 225 14.16 6.84 8.16
N ASN A 226 14.57 7.70 9.10
CA ASN A 226 15.09 7.23 10.39
C ASN A 226 13.96 6.63 11.23
N PHE A 227 12.80 7.29 11.30
CA PHE A 227 11.63 6.77 12.00
C PHE A 227 11.25 5.37 11.49
N GLN A 228 11.24 5.18 10.17
CA GLN A 228 11.04 3.87 9.56
C GLN A 228 12.02 2.82 10.11
N LYS A 229 13.34 3.09 10.05
CA LYS A 229 14.38 2.16 10.52
C LYS A 229 14.20 1.81 11.99
N GLU A 230 13.90 2.82 12.81
CA GLU A 230 13.71 2.66 14.25
C GLU A 230 12.48 1.80 14.56
N MET A 231 11.38 1.96 13.82
CA MET A 231 10.18 1.12 13.96
C MET A 231 10.40 -0.32 13.46
N THR A 232 11.14 -0.52 12.37
CA THR A 232 11.56 -1.86 11.93
C THR A 232 12.44 -2.54 13.00
N ALA A 233 13.36 -1.79 13.61
CA ALA A 233 14.18 -2.28 14.71
C ALA A 233 13.34 -2.59 15.96
N THR A 234 12.33 -1.76 16.28
CA THR A 234 11.37 -2.01 17.36
C THR A 234 10.64 -3.33 17.12
N ALA A 235 10.06 -3.54 15.94
CA ALA A 235 9.34 -4.77 15.60
C ALA A 235 10.26 -6.00 15.75
N THR A 236 11.48 -5.93 15.21
CA THR A 236 12.48 -7.01 15.32
C THR A 236 12.83 -7.33 16.77
N ALA A 237 13.06 -6.31 17.60
CA ALA A 237 13.38 -6.48 19.02
C ALA A 237 12.19 -7.03 19.82
N MET A 238 10.96 -6.59 19.51
CA MET A 238 9.74 -7.12 20.11
C MET A 238 9.60 -8.62 19.84
N ARG A 239 9.71 -9.07 18.58
CA ARG A 239 9.67 -10.51 18.22
C ARG A 239 10.73 -11.33 18.95
N SER A 240 11.94 -10.77 19.03
CA SER A 240 13.07 -11.36 19.74
C SER A 240 12.92 -11.33 21.27
N LYS A 241 11.81 -10.78 21.81
CA LYS A 241 11.54 -10.57 23.24
C LYS A 241 12.62 -9.74 23.95
N ASP A 242 13.36 -8.93 23.20
CA ASP A 242 14.36 -8.01 23.71
C ASP A 242 13.68 -6.68 24.08
N ALA A 243 13.02 -6.68 25.24
CA ALA A 243 12.21 -5.54 25.68
C ALA A 243 13.03 -4.27 25.88
N GLU A 244 14.29 -4.38 26.33
CA GLU A 244 15.15 -3.22 26.56
C GLU A 244 15.57 -2.58 25.24
N LYS A 245 16.01 -3.39 24.27
CA LYS A 245 16.30 -2.88 22.92
C LYS A 245 15.05 -2.30 22.27
N ALA A 246 13.91 -2.98 22.39
CA ALA A 246 12.65 -2.52 21.80
C ALA A 246 12.23 -1.15 22.36
N LYS A 247 12.35 -0.94 23.68
CA LYS A 247 12.10 0.37 24.32
C LYS A 247 13.08 1.44 23.83
N ALA A 248 14.38 1.12 23.78
CA ALA A 248 15.40 2.07 23.40
C ALA A 248 15.20 2.57 21.96
N VAL A 249 15.06 1.66 20.99
CA VAL A 249 14.89 2.04 19.59
C VAL A 249 13.52 2.68 19.32
N PHE A 250 12.47 2.26 20.03
CA PHE A 250 11.17 2.92 19.95
C PHE A 250 11.24 4.37 20.44
N ALA A 251 11.93 4.62 21.55
CA ALA A 251 12.12 5.97 22.08
C ALA A 251 12.88 6.87 21.09
N GLU A 252 13.92 6.37 20.42
CA GLU A 252 14.60 7.14 19.36
C GLU A 252 13.66 7.49 18.21
N GLY A 253 12.82 6.54 17.77
CA GLY A 253 11.79 6.82 16.77
C GLY A 253 10.81 7.92 17.21
N MET A 254 10.37 7.92 18.47
CA MET A 254 9.48 8.96 18.98
C MET A 254 10.09 10.37 18.94
N LYS A 255 11.41 10.50 19.12
CA LYS A 255 12.10 11.79 18.94
C LYS A 255 11.97 12.32 17.51
N ARG A 256 11.86 11.45 16.50
CA ARG A 256 11.63 11.85 15.11
C ARG A 256 10.24 12.42 14.92
N CYS A 257 9.23 11.80 15.54
CA CYS A 257 7.86 12.32 15.53
C CYS A 257 7.82 13.73 16.15
N GLU A 258 8.47 13.92 17.29
CA GLU A 258 8.56 15.22 17.97
C GLU A 258 9.24 16.28 17.09
N ALA A 259 10.44 15.98 16.56
CA ALA A 259 11.17 16.91 15.69
C ALA A 259 10.41 17.23 14.38
N CYS A 260 9.69 16.25 13.82
CA CYS A 260 8.89 16.45 12.63
C CYS A 260 7.71 17.39 12.92
N HIS A 261 7.00 17.18 14.04
CA HIS A 261 5.90 18.06 14.44
C HIS A 261 6.40 19.47 14.76
N GLU A 262 7.52 19.61 15.47
CA GLU A 262 8.11 20.92 15.78
C GLU A 262 8.47 21.73 14.53
N LYS A 263 8.97 21.08 13.47
CA LYS A 263 9.38 21.77 12.25
C LYS A 263 8.22 22.01 11.26
N PHE A 264 7.33 21.04 11.11
CA PHE A 264 6.37 20.99 10.00
C PHE A 264 4.91 21.11 10.45
N HIS A 265 4.63 21.02 11.75
CA HIS A 265 3.30 21.10 12.32
C HIS A 265 3.28 22.08 13.50
N ASN A 266 3.50 23.36 13.19
CA ASN A 266 3.23 24.43 14.13
C ASN A 266 1.72 24.54 14.33
N GLU A 267 1.24 24.28 15.55
CA GLU A 267 -0.13 24.58 15.98
C GLU A 267 -0.48 26.07 15.79
#